data_AF-A0A811T0G7-F1
#
_entry.id   AF-A0A811T0G7-F1
#
_cell.length_a   1.000
_cell.length_b   1.000
_cell.length_c   1.000
_cell.angle_alpha   90.00
_cell.angle_beta   90.00
_cell.angle_gamma   90.00
#
_symmetry.space_group_name_H-M   'P 1'
#
loop_
_entity.id
_entity.type
_entity.pdbx_description
1 polymer ?
#
loop_
_entity_poly.entity_id
_entity_poly.type
_entity_poly.pdbx_seq_one_letter_code
_entity_poly.pdbx_strand_id
1 'polypeptide(L)'
;MVFTNGTPVGAGANVTFMNMATGEVVYANSYPSGVYTNDAGNFPSGYTNGDTIAYFTVFGEYTNTTSHVINITAGSHTMNIFLEPPKGDLDGDSQITSTDAAIALQIAVGSRPFDDAADVSGDGRVSSLDALMILQNCKAALCRK
;
A
#
# COMPACT_ATOMS: atom_id res chain seq x y z
N MET A 1 -9.15 -1.13 10.60
CA MET A 1 -9.15 0.34 10.40
C MET A 1 -7.99 0.69 9.49
N VAL A 2 -8.18 1.63 8.55
CA VAL A 2 -7.14 2.06 7.62
C VAL A 2 -6.51 3.38 8.08
N PHE A 3 -5.20 3.50 7.92
CA PHE A 3 -4.42 4.68 8.29
C PHE A 3 -3.50 5.11 7.15
N THR A 4 -3.22 6.40 7.03
CA THR A 4 -2.15 6.98 6.19
C THR A 4 -1.26 7.83 7.08
N ASN A 5 0.06 7.61 7.04
CA ASN A 5 1.03 8.35 7.88
C ASN A 5 0.59 8.46 9.36
N GLY A 6 0.08 7.34 9.92
CA GLY A 6 -0.39 7.26 11.31
C GLY A 6 -1.75 7.92 11.59
N THR A 7 -2.38 8.57 10.62
CA THR A 7 -3.71 9.19 10.76
C THR A 7 -4.79 8.28 10.16
N PRO A 8 -5.93 8.05 10.83
CA PRO A 8 -7.02 7.28 10.24
C PRO A 8 -7.49 7.93 8.94
N VAL A 9 -7.57 7.16 7.87
CA VAL A 9 -8.28 7.63 6.67
C VAL A 9 -9.76 7.71 7.04
N GLY A 10 -10.48 8.74 6.59
CA GLY A 10 -11.92 8.80 6.82
C GLY A 10 -12.67 7.78 5.96
N ALA A 11 -13.78 8.22 5.36
CA ALA A 11 -14.46 7.44 4.34
C ALA A 11 -13.67 7.42 3.02
N GLY A 12 -13.79 6.33 2.26
CA GLY A 12 -13.36 6.27 0.86
C GLY A 12 -12.14 5.40 0.55
N ALA A 13 -11.56 4.72 1.53
CA ALA A 13 -10.59 3.66 1.23
C ALA A 13 -11.34 2.43 0.72
N ASN A 14 -10.90 1.88 -0.40
CA ASN A 14 -11.41 0.62 -0.95
C ASN A 14 -10.55 -0.52 -0.38
N VAL A 15 -11.18 -1.54 0.18
CA VAL A 15 -10.52 -2.72 0.73
C VAL A 15 -11.06 -3.95 0.01
N THR A 16 -10.15 -4.76 -0.52
CA THR A 16 -10.45 -6.02 -1.19
C THR A 16 -9.91 -7.16 -0.34
N PHE A 17 -10.78 -8.09 0.00
CA PHE A 17 -10.46 -9.30 0.75
C PHE A 17 -10.36 -10.47 -0.19
N MET A 18 -9.31 -11.27 -0.07
CA MET A 18 -9.19 -12.51 -0.80
C MET A 18 -8.93 -13.65 0.17
N ASN A 19 -9.79 -14.68 0.17
CA ASN A 19 -9.46 -15.92 0.84
C ASN A 19 -8.41 -16.65 0.00
N MET A 20 -7.20 -16.80 0.52
CA MET A 20 -6.08 -17.41 -0.20
C MET A 20 -6.28 -18.92 -0.43
N ALA A 21 -7.15 -19.58 0.34
CA ALA A 21 -7.45 -21.00 0.17
C ALA A 21 -8.47 -21.26 -0.95
N THR A 22 -9.50 -20.41 -1.05
CA THR A 22 -10.60 -20.59 -2.02
C THR A 22 -10.46 -19.70 -3.26
N GLY A 23 -9.65 -18.66 -3.20
CA GLY A 23 -9.53 -17.62 -4.23
C GLY A 23 -10.73 -16.67 -4.29
N GLU A 24 -11.68 -16.77 -3.35
CA GLU A 24 -12.87 -15.93 -3.33
C GLU A 24 -12.53 -14.49 -2.93
N VAL A 25 -13.16 -13.50 -3.57
CA VAL A 25 -12.88 -12.08 -3.39
C VAL A 25 -14.13 -11.31 -2.97
N VAL A 26 -14.00 -10.45 -1.96
CA VAL A 26 -15.04 -9.53 -1.47
C VAL A 26 -14.48 -8.11 -1.47
N TYR A 27 -15.35 -7.13 -1.77
CA TYR A 27 -15.01 -5.71 -1.81
C TYR A 27 -15.77 -4.95 -0.73
N ALA A 28 -15.10 -4.06 -0.01
CA ALA A 28 -15.71 -3.15 0.94
C ALA A 28 -15.06 -1.76 0.88
N ASN A 29 -15.74 -0.78 1.46
CA ASN A 29 -15.24 0.58 1.61
C ASN A 29 -15.15 0.96 3.09
N SER A 30 -14.21 1.84 3.43
CA SER A 30 -14.13 2.41 4.78
C SER A 30 -15.30 3.34 5.07
N TYR A 31 -15.79 3.26 6.30
CA TYR A 31 -16.72 4.20 6.92
C TYR A 31 -16.04 5.53 7.24
N PRO A 32 -16.79 6.60 7.58
CA PRO A 32 -16.22 7.90 7.95
C PRO A 32 -15.16 7.86 9.07
N SER A 33 -15.16 6.82 9.90
CA SER A 33 -14.16 6.59 10.96
C SER A 33 -12.89 5.85 10.49
N GLY A 34 -12.78 5.47 9.22
CA GLY A 34 -11.70 4.64 8.69
C GLY A 34 -11.84 3.15 8.97
N VAL A 35 -12.89 2.78 9.70
CA VAL A 35 -13.23 1.39 9.99
C VAL A 35 -13.87 0.77 8.74
N TYR A 36 -13.64 -0.51 8.54
CA TYR A 36 -14.41 -1.38 7.65
C TYR A 36 -14.86 -2.55 8.51
N THR A 37 -16.09 -3.02 8.33
CA THR A 37 -16.71 -4.02 9.21
C THR A 37 -17.07 -5.32 8.49
N ASN A 38 -16.76 -5.44 7.19
CA ASN A 38 -17.31 -6.47 6.32
C ASN A 38 -16.20 -7.31 5.70
N ASP A 39 -15.63 -8.28 6.42
CA ASP A 39 -14.30 -8.82 6.03
C ASP A 39 -14.11 -10.33 6.14
N ALA A 40 -14.41 -10.91 7.30
CA ALA A 40 -14.67 -12.34 7.38
C ALA A 40 -16.19 -12.51 7.09
N GLY A 41 -16.96 -13.41 7.71
CA GLY A 41 -18.44 -13.52 7.61
C GLY A 41 -19.17 -13.64 6.23
N ASN A 42 -18.78 -12.87 5.22
CA ASN A 42 -19.50 -12.62 3.97
C ASN A 42 -18.99 -13.43 2.78
N PHE A 43 -17.93 -14.23 2.90
CA PHE A 43 -17.60 -15.21 1.85
C PHE A 43 -18.69 -16.30 1.81
N PRO A 44 -19.44 -16.46 0.71
CA PRO A 44 -20.28 -17.62 0.45
C PRO A 44 -19.65 -18.98 0.75
N SER A 45 -18.35 -19.15 0.50
CA SER A 45 -17.65 -20.40 0.82
C SER A 45 -17.42 -20.63 2.32
N GLY A 46 -17.67 -19.61 3.15
CA GLY A 46 -17.39 -19.62 4.57
C GLY A 46 -15.90 -19.51 4.89
N TYR A 47 -15.58 -19.70 6.16
CA TYR A 47 -14.22 -19.60 6.68
C TYR A 47 -13.86 -20.88 7.43
N THR A 48 -12.62 -21.31 7.31
CA THR A 48 -12.05 -22.35 8.15
C THR A 48 -10.93 -21.81 9.04
N ASN A 49 -10.76 -22.42 10.21
CA ASN A 49 -9.67 -22.06 11.11
C ASN A 49 -8.33 -22.30 10.41
N GLY A 50 -7.51 -21.26 10.27
CA GLY A 50 -6.23 -21.33 9.56
C GLY A 50 -6.27 -20.82 8.12
N ASP A 51 -7.43 -20.43 7.58
CA ASP A 51 -7.46 -19.70 6.31
C ASP A 51 -6.64 -18.42 6.42
N THR A 52 -5.97 -18.03 5.34
CA THR A 52 -5.27 -16.75 5.23
C THR A 52 -6.10 -15.81 4.38
N ILE A 53 -6.45 -14.65 4.91
CA ILE A 53 -7.13 -13.59 4.17
C ILE A 53 -6.09 -12.55 3.78
N ALA A 54 -6.01 -12.23 2.49
CA ALA A 54 -5.25 -11.11 1.98
C ALA A 54 -6.15 -9.87 1.87
N TYR A 55 -5.58 -8.71 2.20
CA TYR A 55 -6.21 -7.41 2.26
C TYR A 55 -5.46 -6.48 1.31
N PHE A 56 -6.06 -6.20 0.16
CA PHE A 56 -5.57 -5.20 -0.76
C PHE A 56 -6.34 -3.90 -0.54
N THR A 57 -5.67 -2.86 -0.06
CA THR A 57 -6.29 -1.58 0.29
C THR A 57 -5.78 -0.48 -0.63
N VAL A 58 -6.70 0.37 -1.08
CA VAL A 58 -6.42 1.53 -1.93
C VAL A 58 -7.12 2.76 -1.38
N PHE A 59 -6.39 3.86 -1.20
CA PHE A 59 -6.94 5.17 -0.86
C PHE A 59 -6.20 6.25 -1.63
N GLY A 60 -6.84 6.83 -2.66
CA GLY A 60 -6.12 7.66 -3.63
C GLY A 60 -5.04 6.85 -4.35
N GLU A 61 -3.80 7.34 -4.33
CA GLU A 61 -2.62 6.66 -4.89
C GLU A 61 -1.93 5.71 -3.88
N TYR A 62 -2.34 5.75 -2.61
CA TYR A 62 -1.78 4.88 -1.59
C TYR A 62 -2.33 3.47 -1.70
N THR A 63 -1.44 2.48 -1.68
CA THR A 63 -1.81 1.06 -1.72
C THR A 63 -1.07 0.25 -0.66
N ASN A 64 -1.70 -0.80 -0.14
CA ASN A 64 -1.05 -1.78 0.72
C ASN A 64 -1.66 -3.17 0.51
N THR A 65 -0.80 -4.19 0.54
CA THR A 65 -1.23 -5.59 0.62
C THR A 65 -0.74 -6.17 1.92
N THR A 66 -1.66 -6.58 2.79
CA THR A 66 -1.35 -7.29 4.03
C THR A 66 -2.16 -8.57 4.12
N SER A 67 -1.82 -9.48 5.04
CA SER A 67 -2.55 -10.73 5.21
C SER A 67 -2.69 -11.12 6.68
N HIS A 68 -3.75 -11.86 7.00
CA HIS A 68 -4.04 -12.33 8.34
C HIS A 68 -4.56 -13.76 8.33
N VAL A 69 -4.06 -14.59 9.25
CA VAL A 69 -4.57 -15.95 9.48
C VAL A 69 -5.74 -15.87 10.43
N ILE A 70 -6.90 -16.34 10.01
CA ILE A 70 -8.11 -16.24 10.82
C ILE A 70 -8.27 -17.43 11.78
N ASN A 71 -8.86 -17.14 12.94
CA ASN A 71 -9.32 -18.15 13.88
C ASN A 71 -10.81 -17.95 14.16
N ILE A 72 -11.65 -18.76 13.53
CA ILE A 72 -13.12 -18.66 13.65
C ILE A 72 -13.61 -18.91 15.09
N THR A 73 -12.81 -19.56 15.93
CA THR A 73 -13.12 -19.81 17.35
C THR A 73 -12.89 -18.58 18.21
N ALA A 74 -11.98 -17.69 17.80
CA ALA A 74 -11.70 -16.43 18.49
C ALA A 74 -12.81 -15.37 18.24
N GLY A 75 -13.70 -15.61 17.28
CA GLY A 75 -14.78 -14.69 16.93
C GLY A 75 -14.28 -13.51 16.09
N SER A 76 -14.43 -12.30 16.61
CA SER A 76 -14.13 -11.05 15.89
C SER A 76 -12.63 -10.83 15.75
N HIS A 77 -12.17 -10.55 14.53
CA HIS A 77 -10.79 -10.16 14.23
C HIS A 77 -10.75 -8.68 13.88
N THR A 78 -9.86 -7.94 14.52
CA THR A 78 -9.59 -6.54 14.19
C THR A 78 -8.15 -6.39 13.74
N MET A 79 -7.95 -5.63 12.67
CA MET A 79 -6.62 -5.31 12.17
C MET A 79 -6.53 -3.85 11.75
N ASN A 80 -5.31 -3.32 11.86
CA ASN A 80 -4.96 -2.01 11.36
C ASN A 80 -4.20 -2.19 10.04
N ILE A 81 -4.62 -1.48 9.01
CA ILE A 81 -3.95 -1.44 7.73
C ILE A 81 -3.29 -0.07 7.61
N PHE A 82 -1.98 -0.06 7.44
CA PHE A 82 -1.19 1.15 7.28
C PHE A 82 -0.85 1.31 5.80
N LEU A 83 -1.31 2.41 5.23
CA LEU A 83 -0.99 2.84 3.89
C LEU A 83 0.22 3.77 3.98
N GLU A 84 1.29 3.39 3.29
CA GLU A 84 2.51 4.17 3.16
C GLU A 84 2.55 4.83 1.78
N PRO A 85 3.21 5.99 1.64
CA PRO A 85 3.45 6.59 0.34
C PRO A 85 4.04 5.57 -0.64
N PRO A 86 3.72 5.68 -1.94
CA PRO A 86 4.34 4.84 -2.94
C PRO A 86 5.86 4.89 -2.84
N LYS A 87 6.52 3.74 -2.86
CA LYS A 87 7.99 3.71 -2.89
C LYS A 87 8.48 4.45 -4.12
N GLY A 88 9.39 5.41 -3.93
CA GLY A 88 9.86 6.32 -4.96
C GLY A 88 9.13 7.66 -5.03
N ASP A 89 8.15 7.95 -4.17
CA ASP A 89 7.58 9.30 -3.96
C ASP A 89 8.48 10.03 -2.95
N LEU A 90 9.31 10.95 -3.44
CA LEU A 90 10.39 11.59 -2.67
C LEU A 90 10.14 13.08 -2.40
N ASP A 91 9.09 13.66 -3.00
CA ASP A 91 8.59 14.98 -2.63
C ASP A 91 7.29 14.93 -1.81
N GLY A 92 6.69 13.74 -1.65
CA GLY A 92 5.54 13.48 -0.78
C GLY A 92 4.21 13.96 -1.37
N ASP A 93 4.15 14.21 -2.69
CA ASP A 93 2.93 14.65 -3.37
C ASP A 93 1.99 13.49 -3.72
N SER A 94 2.34 12.26 -3.34
CA SER A 94 1.62 11.01 -3.62
C SER A 94 1.63 10.61 -5.10
N GLN A 95 2.51 11.19 -5.92
CA GLN A 95 2.66 10.86 -7.33
C GLN A 95 4.10 10.47 -7.63
N ILE A 96 4.28 9.43 -8.45
CA ILE A 96 5.59 9.09 -8.99
C ILE A 96 5.83 9.91 -10.26
N THR A 97 6.76 10.86 -10.18
CA THR A 97 7.05 11.82 -11.24
C THR A 97 8.54 11.91 -11.57
N SER A 98 8.87 12.74 -12.56
CA SER A 98 10.28 13.07 -12.85
C SER A 98 10.95 13.90 -11.74
N THR A 99 10.17 14.55 -10.86
CA THR A 99 10.71 15.27 -9.70
C THR A 99 11.34 14.30 -8.73
N ASP A 100 10.68 13.17 -8.45
CA ASP A 100 11.18 12.15 -7.55
C ASP A 100 12.47 11.51 -8.07
N ALA A 101 12.51 11.21 -9.36
CA ALA A 101 13.73 10.69 -9.98
C ALA A 101 14.91 11.68 -9.87
N ALA A 102 14.65 12.98 -10.01
CA ALA A 102 15.66 14.01 -9.81
C ALA A 102 16.11 14.10 -8.34
N ILE A 103 15.23 13.83 -7.38
CA ILE A 103 15.57 13.75 -5.96
C ILE A 103 16.42 12.49 -5.68
N ALA A 104 16.06 11.34 -6.24
CA ALA A 104 16.84 10.10 -6.11
C ALA A 104 18.27 10.27 -6.65
N LEU A 105 18.45 10.98 -7.77
CA LEU A 105 19.78 11.32 -8.28
C LEU A 105 20.56 12.23 -7.32
N GLN A 106 19.91 13.21 -6.69
CA GLN A 106 20.56 14.06 -5.69
C GLN A 106 21.01 13.25 -4.47
N ILE A 107 20.23 12.26 -4.02
CA ILE A 107 20.61 11.35 -2.94
C ILE A 107 21.79 10.48 -3.39
N ALA A 108 21.74 9.91 -4.60
CA ALA A 108 22.80 9.05 -5.14
C ALA A 108 24.17 9.75 -5.23
N VAL A 109 24.20 11.06 -5.52
CA VAL A 109 25.44 11.86 -5.54
C VAL A 109 25.80 12.47 -4.18
N GLY A 110 25.05 12.16 -3.12
CA GLY A 110 25.28 12.67 -1.76
C GLY A 110 24.91 14.14 -1.55
N SER A 111 24.13 14.75 -2.46
CA SER A 111 23.60 16.11 -2.28
C SER A 111 22.43 16.18 -1.31
N ARG A 112 21.82 15.03 -0.97
CA ARG A 112 20.71 14.90 -0.02
C ARG A 112 20.97 13.72 0.95
N PRO A 113 20.39 13.74 2.16
CA PRO A 113 20.40 12.58 3.06
C PRO A 113 19.79 11.34 2.41
N PHE A 114 20.21 10.17 2.89
CA PHE A 114 19.59 8.90 2.49
C PHE A 114 18.10 8.88 2.86
N ASP A 115 17.30 8.37 1.95
CA ASP A 115 15.86 8.12 2.11
C ASP A 115 15.57 6.68 1.66
N ASP A 116 14.94 5.89 2.50
CA ASP A 116 14.60 4.49 2.22
C ASP A 116 13.56 4.37 1.10
N ALA A 117 12.70 5.38 0.94
CA ALA A 117 11.76 5.45 -0.16
C ALA A 117 12.46 5.56 -1.53
N ALA A 118 13.71 6.05 -1.56
CA ALA A 118 14.48 6.22 -2.78
C ALA A 118 15.21 4.95 -3.24
N ASP A 119 15.38 3.94 -2.39
CA ASP A 119 15.96 2.63 -2.75
C ASP A 119 14.89 1.71 -3.36
N VAL A 120 14.31 2.08 -4.49
CA VAL A 120 13.25 1.28 -5.15
C VAL A 120 13.76 -0.07 -5.65
N SER A 121 15.06 -0.24 -5.88
CA SER A 121 15.64 -1.54 -6.24
C SER A 121 15.73 -2.52 -5.06
N GLY A 122 15.80 -2.00 -3.83
CA GLY A 122 15.90 -2.78 -2.60
C GLY A 122 17.28 -3.38 -2.38
N ASP A 123 18.33 -2.77 -2.94
CA ASP A 123 19.71 -3.26 -2.82
C ASP A 123 20.49 -2.60 -1.66
N GLY A 124 19.80 -1.78 -0.86
CA GLY A 124 20.31 -1.14 0.35
C GLY A 124 21.06 0.17 0.07
N ARG A 125 21.01 0.70 -1.14
CA ARG A 125 21.63 1.98 -1.52
C ARG A 125 20.77 2.71 -2.55
N VAL A 126 20.91 4.02 -2.60
CA VAL A 126 20.25 4.84 -3.62
C VAL A 126 21.26 5.15 -4.72
N SER A 127 20.93 4.78 -5.95
CA SER A 127 21.78 4.93 -7.13
C SER A 127 21.02 5.49 -8.33
N SER A 128 21.71 5.69 -9.45
CA SER A 128 21.06 6.04 -10.71
C SER A 128 20.12 4.95 -11.24
N LEU A 129 20.28 3.70 -10.79
CA LEU A 129 19.35 2.62 -11.12
C LEU A 129 17.98 2.90 -10.49
N ASP A 130 17.96 3.33 -9.23
CA ASP A 130 16.72 3.63 -8.53
C ASP A 130 15.99 4.82 -9.16
N ALA A 131 16.74 5.87 -9.51
CA ALA A 131 16.18 7.01 -10.26
C ALA A 131 15.58 6.59 -11.62
N LEU A 132 16.22 5.64 -12.32
CA LEU A 132 15.68 5.10 -13.56
C LEU A 132 14.41 4.27 -13.32
N MET A 133 14.37 3.45 -12.27
CA MET A 133 13.18 2.67 -11.91
C MET A 133 12.01 3.60 -11.53
N ILE A 134 12.27 4.70 -10.83
CA ILE A 134 11.27 5.75 -10.55
C ILE A 134 10.76 6.37 -11.85
N LEU A 135 11.65 6.73 -12.79
CA LEU A 135 11.23 7.25 -14.12
C LEU A 135 10.41 6.25 -14.93
N GLN A 136 10.72 4.96 -14.84
CA GLN A 136 9.97 3.91 -15.55
C GLN A 136 8.59 3.66 -14.92
N ASN A 137 8.48 3.85 -13.60
CA ASN A 137 7.23 3.73 -12.86
C ASN A 137 6.38 5.01 -12.89
N CYS A 138 6.94 6.12 -13.38
CA CYS A 138 6.23 7.37 -13.61
C CYS A 138 5.10 7.18 -14.62
N LYS A 139 3.90 7.67 -14.30
CA LYS A 139 2.79 7.70 -15.27
C LYS A 139 3.21 8.55 -16.47
N ALA A 140 3.11 8.01 -17.68
CA ALA A 140 3.65 8.61 -18.91
C ALA A 140 3.22 10.07 -19.19
N ALA A 141 2.10 10.54 -18.62
CA ALA A 141 1.65 11.93 -18.73
C ALA A 141 2.42 12.90 -17.80
N LEU A 142 2.99 12.42 -16.69
CA LEU A 142 3.71 13.21 -15.68
C LEU A 142 5.22 13.30 -15.94
N CYS A 143 5.73 12.60 -16.96
CA CYS A 143 7.15 12.56 -17.32
C CYS A 143 7.48 13.17 -18.70
N ARG A 144 6.50 13.75 -19.42
CA ARG A 144 6.77 14.53 -20.64
C ARG A 144 6.91 16.01 -20.30
N LYS A 145 8.08 16.57 -20.58
CA LYS A 145 8.29 18.02 -20.67
C LYS A 145 7.69 18.57 -21.96
#